data_AF-A0A0C2W4N3-F1
#
_entry.id   AF-A0A0C2W4N3-F1
#
_cell.length_a   1.000
_cell.length_b   1.000
_cell.length_c   1.000
_cell.angle_alpha   90.00
_cell.angle_beta   90.00
_cell.angle_gamma   90.00
#
_symmetry.space_group_name_H-M   'P 1'
#
loop_
_entity.id
_entity.type
_entity.pdbx_description
1 polymer ?
#
loop_
_entity_poly.entity_id
_entity_poly.type
_entity_poly.pdbx_seq_one_letter_code
_entity_poly.pdbx_strand_id
1 'polypeptide(L)' 'MHNFDSVSSLASAFIQAGSKNVIMSLWKIDDEATSKLIKAFYDMIAQGKNYKDALRGAKLTMIEQDPFHWSALTLHGV' A
#
# COMPACT_ATOMS: atom_id res chain seq x y z
N MET A 1 -2.86 -18.08 -12.92
CA MET A 1 -2.66 -16.61 -13.00
C MET A 1 -4.03 -15.95 -13.08
N HIS A 2 -4.60 -15.46 -11.96
CA HIS A 2 -5.91 -14.76 -11.93
C HIS A 2 -6.17 -13.88 -10.66
N ASN A 3 -5.15 -13.37 -9.97
CA ASN A 3 -5.37 -12.66 -8.68
C ASN A 3 -5.40 -11.13 -8.75
N PHE A 4 -4.79 -10.49 -9.76
CA PHE A 4 -4.71 -9.02 -9.82
C PHE A 4 -6.06 -8.35 -10.11
N ASP A 5 -6.94 -9.02 -10.85
CA ASP A 5 -8.28 -8.52 -11.17
C ASP A 5 -9.20 -8.46 -9.94
N SER A 6 -9.04 -9.42 -9.01
CA SER A 6 -9.81 -9.48 -7.76
C SER A 6 -9.40 -8.38 -6.78
N VAL A 7 -8.10 -8.13 -6.64
CA VAL A 7 -7.58 -7.06 -5.78
C VAL A 7 -8.06 -5.70 -6.31
N SER A 8 -7.99 -5.48 -7.63
CA SER A 8 -8.50 -4.28 -8.27
C SER A 8 -10.02 -4.12 -8.14
N SER A 9 -10.79 -5.22 -8.19
CA SER A 9 -12.25 -5.18 -8.03
C SER A 9 -12.65 -4.84 -6.59
N LEU A 10 -11.94 -5.34 -5.58
CA LEU A 10 -12.17 -4.98 -4.19
C LEU A 10 -11.84 -3.51 -3.92
N ALA A 11 -10.73 -3.00 -4.49
CA ALA A 11 -10.36 -1.58 -4.37
C ALA A 11 -11.48 -0.71 -4.92
N SER A 12 -11.95 -1.08 -6.11
CA SER A 12 -13.02 -0.40 -6.83
C SER A 12 -14.32 -0.41 -6.04
N ALA A 13 -14.67 -1.51 -5.37
CA ALA A 13 -15.85 -1.60 -4.51
C ALA A 13 -15.79 -0.60 -3.34
N PHE A 14 -14.63 -0.47 -2.67
CA PHE A 14 -14.46 0.51 -1.59
C PHE A 14 -14.52 1.96 -2.09
N ILE A 15 -13.95 2.24 -3.27
CA ILE A 15 -14.03 3.56 -3.90
C ILE A 15 -15.49 3.88 -4.28
N GLN A 16 -16.21 2.92 -4.88
CA GLN A 16 -17.64 3.07 -5.21
C GLN A 16 -18.51 3.27 -3.96
N ALA A 17 -18.14 2.67 -2.83
CA ALA A 17 -18.79 2.87 -1.53
C ALA A 17 -18.44 4.23 -0.87
N GLY A 18 -17.64 5.09 -1.51
CA GLY A 18 -17.35 6.45 -1.06
C GLY A 18 -15.97 6.64 -0.42
N SER A 19 -15.11 5.62 -0.39
CA SER A 19 -13.72 5.81 0.05
C SER A 19 -12.96 6.69 -0.96
N LYS A 20 -12.21 7.68 -0.49
CA LYS A 20 -11.39 8.53 -1.38
C LYS A 20 -10.09 7.85 -1.82
N ASN A 21 -9.54 7.03 -0.93
CA ASN A 21 -8.26 6.36 -1.09
C ASN A 21 -8.31 4.98 -0.40
N VAL A 22 -7.75 3.96 -1.04
CA VAL A 22 -7.71 2.58 -0.56
C VAL A 22 -6.29 2.05 -0.73
N ILE A 23 -5.71 1.51 0.34
CA ILE A 23 -4.43 0.80 0.31
C ILE A 23 -4.66 -0.69 0.51
N MET A 24 -3.98 -1.49 -0.30
CA MET A 24 -4.12 -2.94 -0.28
C MET A 24 -2.85 -3.64 -0.75
N SER A 25 -2.69 -4.91 -0.38
CA SER A 25 -1.63 -5.76 -0.91
C SER A 25 -2.08 -6.52 -2.15
N LEU A 26 -1.20 -6.62 -3.15
CA LEU A 26 -1.40 -7.42 -4.36
C LEU A 26 -1.28 -8.92 -4.11
N TRP A 27 -0.48 -9.30 -3.13
CA TRP A 27 -0.29 -10.67 -2.65
C TRP A 27 -0.17 -10.68 -1.12
N LYS A 28 -0.14 -11.88 -0.54
CA LYS A 28 0.12 -12.05 0.90
C LYS A 28 1.60 -11.81 1.19
N ILE A 29 1.89 -10.99 2.18
CA ILE A 29 3.22 -10.65 2.68
C ILE A 29 3.29 -10.99 4.16
N ASP A 30 4.50 -11.23 4.65
CA ASP A 30 4.73 -11.55 6.07
C ASP A 30 4.38 -10.35 6.97
N ASP A 31 3.86 -10.65 8.16
CA ASP A 31 3.33 -9.63 9.08
C ASP A 31 4.41 -8.62 9.52
N GLU A 32 5.66 -9.06 9.69
CA GLU A 32 6.76 -8.19 10.11
C GLU A 32 7.09 -7.13 9.05
N ALA A 33 7.25 -7.55 7.80
CA ALA A 33 7.52 -6.65 6.69
C ALA A 33 6.35 -5.69 6.46
N THR A 34 5.12 -6.20 6.52
CA THR A 34 3.90 -5.41 6.40
C THR A 34 3.81 -4.34 7.48
N SER A 35 4.08 -4.71 8.74
CA SER A 35 4.04 -3.82 9.90
C SER A 35 5.05 -2.68 9.77
N LYS A 36 6.29 -2.99 9.36
CA LYS A 36 7.33 -1.97 9.11
C LYS A 36 6.91 -0.98 8.03
N LEU A 37 6.39 -1.48 6.91
CA LEU A 37 6.00 -0.67 5.76
C LEU A 37 4.80 0.24 6.10
N ILE A 38 3.74 -0.31 6.72
CA ILE A 38 2.55 0.45 7.11
C ILE A 38 2.87 1.46 8.22
N LYS A 39 3.75 1.12 9.16
CA LYS A 39 4.20 2.07 10.18
C LYS A 39 4.92 3.25 9.54
N ALA A 40 5.90 3.00 8.67
CA ALA A 40 6.61 4.06 7.96
C ALA A 40 5.66 4.93 7.13
N PHE A 41 4.64 4.32 6.51
CA PHE A 41 3.59 5.04 5.78
C PHE A 41 2.81 6.00 6.68
N TYR A 42 2.32 5.55 7.83
CA TYR A 42 1.60 6.42 8.77
C TYR A 42 2.49 7.47 9.42
N ASP A 43 3.76 7.16 9.69
CA ASP A 43 4.73 8.13 10.20
C ASP A 43 4.94 9.28 9.20
N MET A 44 4.95 8.99 7.89
CA MET A 44 5.06 10.02 6.85
C MET A 44 3.78 10.85 6.70
N ILE A 45 2.59 10.24 6.86
CA ILE A 45 1.33 10.98 6.93
C ILE A 45 1.35 11.94 8.12
N ALA A 46 1.79 11.48 9.29
CA ALA A 46 1.90 12.30 10.49
C ALA A 46 2.85 13.50 10.31
N GLN A 47 3.81 13.39 9.39
CA GLN A 47 4.71 14.47 8.97
C GLN A 47 4.13 15.39 7.87
N GLY A 48 2.85 15.22 7.51
CA GLY A 48 2.15 16.04 6.53
C GLY A 48 2.34 15.63 5.07
N LYS A 49 2.90 14.45 4.79
CA LYS A 49 2.96 13.92 3.42
C LYS A 49 1.57 13.46 2.96
N ASN A 50 1.25 13.69 1.70
CA ASN A 50 0.07 13.08 1.09
C ASN A 50 0.25 11.56 0.94
N TYR A 51 -0.83 10.81 0.69
CA TYR A 51 -0.79 9.35 0.63
C TYR A 51 0.16 8.79 -0.44
N LYS A 52 0.30 9.45 -1.60
CA LYS A 52 1.19 9.00 -2.68
C LYS A 52 2.64 9.13 -2.25
N ASP A 53 3.02 10.28 -1.70
CA ASP A 53 4.38 10.55 -1.23
C ASP A 53 4.73 9.73 0.01
N ALA A 54 3.78 9.54 0.92
CA ALA A 54 3.95 8.70 2.09
C ALA A 54 4.18 7.23 1.70
N LEU A 55 3.40 6.67 0.76
CA LEU A 55 3.58 5.28 0.33
C LEU A 55 4.90 5.12 -0.42
N ARG A 56 5.25 6.06 -1.31
CA ARG A 56 6.54 6.06 -1.99
C ARG A 56 7.69 6.10 -0.98
N GLY A 57 7.65 7.02 -0.03
CA GLY A 57 8.70 7.16 0.97
C GLY A 57 8.81 5.92 1.85
N ALA A 58 7.70 5.33 2.27
CA ALA A 58 7.69 4.09 3.04
C ALA A 58 8.32 2.92 2.26
N LYS A 59 8.05 2.80 0.95
CA LYS A 59 8.73 1.80 0.10
C LYS A 59 10.23 2.06 0.00
N LEU A 60 10.64 3.32 -0.08
CA LEU A 60 12.05 3.70 -0.17
C LEU A 60 12.85 3.35 1.08
N THR A 61 12.24 3.27 2.27
CA THR A 61 12.95 2.80 3.49
C THR A 61 13.31 1.32 3.44
N MET A 62 12.71 0.56 2.53
CA MET A 62 12.90 -0.88 2.37
C MET A 62 13.46 -1.24 0.98
N ILE A 63 13.95 -0.26 0.19
CA ILE A 63 14.31 -0.46 -1.22
C ILE A 63 15.44 -1.49 -1.43
N GLU A 64 16.34 -1.62 -0.45
CA GLU A 64 17.45 -2.58 -0.45
C GLU A 64 17.02 -3.99 0.01
N GLN A 65 15.76 -4.16 0.44
CA GLN A 65 15.19 -5.45 0.82
C GLN A 65 14.52 -6.12 -0.39
N ASP A 66 14.17 -7.40 -0.24
CA ASP A 66 13.46 -8.14 -1.27
C ASP A 66 12.19 -7.38 -1.73
N PRO A 67 12.08 -7.05 -3.03
CA PRO A 67 10.89 -6.42 -3.60
C PRO A 67 9.58 -7.12 -3.29
N PHE A 68 9.60 -8.43 -3.04
CA PHE A 68 8.43 -9.18 -2.59
C PHE A 68 7.71 -8.52 -1.40
N HIS A 69 8.46 -7.90 -0.50
CA HIS A 69 7.93 -7.24 0.69
C HIS A 69 7.39 -5.83 0.43
N TRP A 70 8.22 -4.95 -0.17
CA TRP A 70 7.88 -3.53 -0.28
C TRP A 70 7.03 -3.20 -1.50
N SER A 71 7.08 -4.02 -2.56
CA SER A 71 6.32 -3.75 -3.79
C SER A 71 4.86 -4.19 -3.71
N ALA A 72 4.50 -4.98 -2.70
CA ALA A 72 3.18 -5.58 -2.55
C ALA A 72 2.04 -4.57 -2.32
N LEU A 73 2.28 -3.44 -1.65
CA LEU A 73 1.22 -2.46 -1.34
C LEU A 73 0.95 -1.49 -2.50
N THR A 74 -0.30 -1.30 -2.87
CA THR A 74 -0.77 -0.31 -3.85
C THR A 74 -1.75 0.67 -3.23
N LEU A 75 -1.82 1.88 -3.80
CA LEU A 75 -2.78 2.91 -3.46
C LEU A 75 -3.71 3.14 -4.65
N HIS A 76 -5.02 3.05 -4.41
CA HIS A 76 -6.08 3.32 -5.38
C HIS A 76 -6.89 4.53 -4.88
N GLY A 77 -7.11 5.53 -5.74
CA GLY A 77 -7.86 6.74 -5.37
C GLY A 77 -7.29 8.02 -5.96
N VAL A 78 -7.70 9.14 -5.37
CA VAL A 78 -7.34 10.52 -5.77
C VAL A 78 -6.18 11.07 -4.97
#